data_AF-A0A101UAJ5-F1
#
_entry.id   AF-A0A101UAJ5-F1
#
_cell.length_a   1.000
_cell.length_b   1.000
_cell.length_c   1.000
_cell.angle_alpha   90.00
_cell.angle_beta   90.00
_cell.angle_gamma   90.00
#
_symmetry.space_group_name_H-M   'P 1'
#
loop_
_entity.id
_entity.type
_entity.pdbx_description
1 polymer ?
#
loop_
_entity_poly.entity_id
_entity_poly.type
_entity_poly.pdbx_seq_one_letter_code
_entity_poly.pdbx_strand_id
1 'polypeptide(L)'
;MQYTDRTPRRLPTHYQLSDQGLLNVAFESRSVTDYETVTGQISDGGHQPHSELSHGSARVRYLLGADDLSVELITIPDRNLEKTHGFEPTSG
;
A
#
# COMPACT_ATOMS: atom_id res chain seq x y z
N MET A 1 -3.60 10.52 10.72
CA MET A 1 -3.36 9.56 11.83
C MET A 1 -1.95 9.77 12.38
N GLN A 2 -1.81 10.27 13.61
CA GLN A 2 -0.52 10.50 14.26
C GLN A 2 -0.21 9.26 15.13
N TYR A 3 0.94 8.62 14.94
CA TYR A 3 1.36 7.43 15.69
C TYR A 3 1.78 7.72 17.15
N THR A 4 1.35 8.84 17.73
CA THR A 4 1.85 9.31 19.03
C THR A 4 1.02 8.83 20.22
N ASP A 5 -0.26 8.47 20.00
CA ASP A 5 -1.14 7.96 21.07
C ASP A 5 -1.66 6.56 20.73
N ARG A 6 -0.90 5.54 21.11
CA ARG A 6 -1.37 4.15 21.08
C ARG A 6 -2.23 3.90 22.30
N THR A 7 -3.55 4.03 22.19
CA THR A 7 -4.44 3.35 23.15
C THR A 7 -4.20 1.84 23.02
N PRO A 8 -3.72 1.14 24.06
CA PRO A 8 -3.41 -0.27 23.95
C PRO A 8 -4.69 -1.07 23.67
N ARG A 9 -4.81 -1.61 22.46
CA ARG A 9 -5.84 -2.61 22.14
C ARG A 9 -5.45 -3.94 22.76
N ARG A 10 -6.42 -4.64 23.35
CA ARG A 10 -6.22 -6.00 23.87
C ARG A 10 -5.92 -6.92 22.69
N LEU A 11 -4.68 -7.40 22.60
CA LEU A 11 -4.24 -8.28 21.53
C LEU A 11 -4.83 -9.69 21.76
N PRO A 12 -5.25 -10.40 20.69
CA PRO A 12 -5.67 -11.81 20.78
C PRO A 12 -4.58 -12.69 21.42
N THR A 13 -4.97 -13.78 22.08
CA THR A 13 -4.05 -14.69 22.80
C THR A 13 -3.01 -15.36 21.89
N HIS A 14 -3.23 -15.35 20.58
CA HIS A 14 -2.37 -15.89 19.53
C HIS A 14 -1.76 -14.79 18.64
N TYR A 15 -1.81 -13.53 19.08
CA TYR A 15 -1.17 -12.45 18.36
C TYR A 15 0.34 -12.55 18.48
N GLN A 16 0.99 -13.00 17.42
CA GLN A 16 2.42 -12.85 17.21
C GLN A 16 2.64 -11.71 16.22
N LEU A 17 3.50 -10.77 16.58
CA LEU A 17 4.14 -9.91 15.59
C LEU A 17 5.00 -10.81 14.72
N SER A 18 4.77 -10.77 13.41
CA SER A 18 5.62 -11.50 12.47
C SER A 18 7.08 -11.09 12.68
N ASP A 19 7.95 -12.08 12.68
CA ASP A 19 9.41 -11.98 12.75
C ASP A 19 10.05 -11.48 11.45
N GLN A 20 9.26 -11.19 10.42
CA GLN A 20 9.73 -10.83 9.07
C GLN A 20 10.31 -9.41 8.91
N GLY A 21 10.36 -8.57 9.94
CA GLY A 21 10.85 -7.20 9.78
C GLY A 21 9.84 -6.31 9.02
N LEU A 22 10.27 -5.54 8.02
CA LEU A 22 9.41 -4.62 7.26
C LEU A 22 8.44 -5.40 6.35
N LEU A 23 7.12 -5.19 6.52
CA LEU A 23 6.08 -5.88 5.75
C LEU A 23 6.09 -5.51 4.27
N ASN A 24 6.10 -4.21 3.95
CA ASN A 24 6.22 -3.69 2.59
C ASN A 24 6.70 -2.23 2.58
N VAL A 25 7.05 -1.74 1.38
CA VAL A 25 7.22 -0.30 1.09
C VAL A 25 6.16 0.12 0.09
N ALA A 26 5.33 1.10 0.47
CA ALA A 26 4.27 1.62 -0.37
C ALA A 26 4.67 2.92 -1.07
N PHE A 27 4.41 2.99 -2.38
CA PHE A 27 4.55 4.20 -3.19
C PHE A 27 3.18 4.58 -3.76
N GLU A 28 2.75 5.80 -3.46
CA GLU A 28 1.47 6.31 -3.93
C GLU A 28 1.66 7.36 -5.03
N SER A 29 0.89 7.23 -6.11
CA SER A 29 0.74 8.28 -7.12
C SER A 29 -0.57 9.03 -6.96
N ARG A 30 -0.54 10.33 -7.27
CA ARG A 30 -1.73 11.20 -7.23
C ARG A 30 -2.70 10.96 -8.39
N SER A 31 -2.24 10.32 -9.45
CA SER A 31 -3.02 10.07 -10.65
C SER A 31 -2.91 8.62 -11.11
N VAL A 32 -3.98 8.14 -11.75
CA VAL A 32 -4.02 6.83 -12.40
C VAL A 32 -3.03 6.76 -13.54
N THR A 33 -2.82 7.85 -14.28
CA THR A 33 -1.86 7.89 -15.38
C THR A 33 -0.42 7.68 -14.91
N ASP A 34 -0.02 8.31 -13.79
CA ASP A 34 1.32 8.11 -13.22
C ASP A 34 1.47 6.66 -12.71
N TYR A 35 0.43 6.11 -12.08
CA TYR A 35 0.38 4.72 -11.65
C TYR A 35 0.56 3.76 -12.84
N GLU A 36 -0.20 3.95 -13.91
CA GLU A 36 -0.14 3.14 -15.12
C GLU A 36 1.23 3.24 -15.80
N THR A 37 1.84 4.43 -15.80
CA THR A 37 3.19 4.65 -16.34
C THR A 37 4.23 3.83 -15.56
N VAL A 38 4.24 3.94 -14.24
CA VAL A 38 5.20 3.23 -13.38
C VAL A 38 4.98 1.72 -13.45
N THR A 39 3.73 1.27 -13.40
CA THR A 39 3.40 -0.16 -13.51
C THR A 39 3.81 -0.74 -14.86
N GLY A 40 3.65 0.02 -15.97
CA GLY A 40 4.16 -0.35 -17.28
C GLY A 40 5.68 -0.51 -17.30
N GLN A 41 6.42 0.47 -16.77
CA GLN A 41 7.89 0.39 -16.67
C GLN A 41 8.38 -0.83 -15.88
N ILE A 42 7.69 -1.17 -14.80
CA ILE A 42 8.02 -2.33 -13.96
C ILE A 42 7.77 -3.64 -14.69
N SER A 43 6.64 -3.74 -15.40
CA SER A 43 6.31 -4.90 -16.23
C SER A 43 7.30 -5.05 -17.40
N ASP A 44 7.68 -3.95 -18.05
CA ASP A 44 8.71 -3.94 -19.12
C ASP A 44 10.09 -4.35 -18.58
N GLY A 45 10.37 -4.07 -17.30
CA GLY A 45 11.55 -4.55 -16.58
C GLY A 45 11.51 -6.05 -16.23
N GLY A 46 10.44 -6.75 -16.57
CA GLY A 46 10.26 -8.19 -16.32
C GLY A 46 9.76 -8.53 -14.92
N HIS A 47 9.40 -7.54 -14.09
CA HIS A 47 8.85 -7.78 -12.77
C HIS A 47 7.37 -8.13 -12.87
N GLN A 48 6.98 -9.21 -12.19
CA GLN A 48 5.61 -9.71 -12.21
C GLN A 48 4.85 -9.26 -10.96
N PRO A 49 3.57 -8.85 -11.10
CA PRO A 49 2.71 -8.60 -9.95
C PRO A 49 2.43 -9.90 -9.22
N HIS A 50 2.49 -9.84 -7.89
CA HIS A 50 2.01 -10.91 -7.02
C HIS A 50 0.48 -10.86 -6.89
N SER A 51 -0.08 -9.66 -6.75
CA SER A 51 -1.52 -9.43 -6.61
C SER A 51 -1.87 -8.02 -7.07
N GLU A 52 -3.11 -7.85 -7.53
CA GLU A 52 -3.67 -6.55 -7.91
C GLU A 52 -5.10 -6.42 -7.39
N LEU A 53 -5.42 -5.24 -6.88
CA LEU A 53 -6.74 -4.89 -6.35
C LEU A 53 -7.20 -3.58 -7.00
N SER A 54 -8.50 -3.51 -7.27
CA SER A 54 -9.12 -2.32 -7.83
C SER A 54 -10.46 -2.05 -7.16
N HIS A 55 -10.71 -0.80 -6.77
CA HIS A 55 -11.99 -0.36 -6.25
C HIS A 55 -12.32 1.04 -6.74
N GLY A 56 -13.33 1.18 -7.61
CA GLY A 56 -13.63 2.46 -8.25
C GLY A 56 -12.45 2.97 -9.09
N SER A 57 -11.94 4.15 -8.77
CA SER A 57 -10.72 4.72 -9.37
C SER A 57 -9.43 4.35 -8.63
N ALA A 58 -9.55 3.71 -7.46
CA ALA A 58 -8.39 3.26 -6.69
C ALA A 58 -7.78 1.99 -7.30
N ARG A 59 -6.45 1.93 -7.34
CA ARG A 59 -5.68 0.76 -7.78
C ARG A 59 -4.56 0.48 -6.80
N VAL A 60 -4.30 -0.80 -6.57
CA VAL A 60 -3.19 -1.29 -5.77
C VAL A 60 -2.56 -2.47 -6.49
N ARG A 61 -1.23 -2.48 -6.59
CA ARG A 61 -0.46 -3.62 -7.11
C ARG A 61 0.66 -3.96 -6.15
N TYR A 62 0.72 -5.24 -5.78
CA TYR A 62 1.78 -5.79 -4.96
C TYR A 62 2.83 -6.46 -5.85
N LEU A 63 4.09 -6.11 -5.63
CA LEU A 63 5.26 -6.66 -6.30
C LEU A 63 6.10 -7.37 -5.25
N LEU A 64 6.54 -8.59 -5.55
CA LEU A 64 7.48 -9.30 -4.69
C LEU A 64 8.89 -9.16 -5.27
N GLY A 65 9.77 -8.48 -4.54
CA GLY A 65 11.18 -8.30 -4.89
C GLY A 65 12.01 -9.56 -4.65
N ALA A 66 13.28 -9.52 -5.07
CA ALA A 66 14.20 -10.67 -5.02
C ALA A 66 14.59 -11.12 -3.59
N ASP A 67 14.34 -10.29 -2.58
CA ASP A 67 14.69 -10.55 -1.16
C ASP A 67 13.45 -10.62 -0.25
N ASP A 68 12.32 -11.10 -0.79
CA ASP A 68 11.00 -11.10 -0.11
C ASP A 68 10.49 -9.70 0.30
N LEU A 69 11.18 -8.63 -0.14
CA LEU A 69 10.70 -7.27 0.04
C LEU A 69 9.46 -7.06 -0.83
N SER A 70 8.33 -6.86 -0.15
CA SER A 70 7.08 -6.50 -0.80
C SER A 70 7.06 -5.00 -1.10
N VAL A 71 6.75 -4.65 -2.34
CA VAL A 71 6.50 -3.26 -2.77
C VAL A 71 5.04 -3.12 -3.15
N GLU A 72 4.39 -2.11 -2.63
CA GLU A 72 3.00 -1.79 -2.94
C GLU A 72 2.94 -0.49 -3.75
N LEU A 73 2.35 -0.55 -4.95
CA LEU A 73 2.05 0.63 -5.75
C LEU A 73 0.58 0.97 -5.58
N ILE A 74 0.28 2.22 -5.28
CA ILE A 74 -1.07 2.66 -4.93
C ILE A 74 -1.43 3.91 -5.74
N THR A 75 -2.69 4.02 -6.13
CA THR A 75 -3.29 5.32 -6.45
C THR A 75 -4.72 5.35 -5.94
N ILE A 76 -5.12 6.44 -5.29
CA ILE A 76 -6.49 6.66 -4.80
C ILE A 76 -6.92 8.09 -5.18
N PRO A 77 -7.24 8.35 -6.46
CA PRO A 77 -7.52 9.71 -6.92
C PRO A 77 -8.89 10.25 -6.44
N ASP A 78 -9.80 9.38 -6.00
CA ASP A 78 -11.06 9.80 -5.38
C ASP A 78 -10.82 10.14 -3.91
N ARG A 79 -10.95 11.43 -3.57
CA ARG A 79 -10.78 11.94 -2.20
C ARG A 79 -11.71 11.30 -1.17
N ASN A 80 -12.90 10.85 -1.56
CA ASN A 80 -13.78 10.17 -0.61
C ASN A 80 -13.25 8.77 -0.28
N LEU A 81 -12.63 8.10 -1.25
CA LEU A 81 -11.92 6.84 -1.03
C LEU A 81 -10.62 7.07 -0.26
N GLU A 82 -9.85 8.12 -0.59
CA GLU A 82 -8.58 8.47 0.07
C GLU A 82 -8.76 8.70 1.58
N LYS A 83 -9.83 9.39 2.00
CA LYS A 83 -10.17 9.57 3.42
C LYS A 83 -10.38 8.27 4.19
N THR A 84 -10.83 7.23 3.51
CA THR A 84 -11.23 5.96 4.14
C THR A 84 -10.12 4.91 4.05
N HIS A 85 -9.36 4.92 2.95
CA HIS A 85 -8.43 3.87 2.57
C HIS A 85 -7.00 4.35 2.31
N GLY A 86 -6.79 5.65 2.12
CA GLY A 86 -5.49 6.25 1.84
C GLY A 86 -4.75 6.72 3.09
N PHE A 87 -3.61 7.35 2.87
CA PHE A 87 -2.75 7.87 3.93
C PHE A 87 -3.05 9.34 4.29
N GLU A 88 -4.20 9.88 3.85
CA GLU A 88 -4.53 11.29 4.09
C GLU A 88 -4.42 11.58 5.61
N PRO A 89 -3.49 12.44 6.03
CA PRO A 89 -3.41 12.83 7.41
C PRO A 89 -4.68 13.62 7.72
N THR A 90 -5.62 12.98 8.41
CA THR A 90 -6.76 13.66 9.02
C THR A 90 -6.21 14.83 9.84
N SER A 91 -6.42 16.05 9.38
CA SER A 91 -6.14 17.26 10.16
C SER A 91 -6.92 17.13 11.48
N GLY A 92 -6.17 16.94 12.57
CA GLY A 92 -6.70 16.98 13.93
C GLY A 92 -6.98 18.41 14.37
#